data_AF-U6MZF6-F1
#
_entry.id   AF-U6MZF6-F1
#
_cell.length_a   1.000
_cell.length_b   1.000
_cell.length_c   1.000
_cell.angle_alpha   90.00
_cell.angle_beta   90.00
_cell.angle_gamma   90.00
#
_symmetry.space_group_name_H-M   'P 1'
#
loop_
_entity.id
_entity.type
_entity.pdbx_description
1 polymer ?
#
loop_
_entity_poly.entity_id
_entity_poly.type
_entity_poly.pdbx_seq_one_letter_code
_entity_poly.pdbx_strand_id
1 'polypeptide(L)'
;MTLRHGFAALRQPLHSLSGKIDKIYQLNPRIPSSCSRRSGSSAFRFHQAEGGLLEGPPGGPSNLSCGGRCLSTSTASSALPEITPAIVGSLLVKDPNEPLPVAAETASSSRSSSTSSSTSTSSGSGSGSSERCGGPEPYVTVYEPSTGEAIARTPNLGSAWVSAAVAVAAAAQRDWARSSVLARSTLLLQWFKLVEERKEALAALITAEAGKPVPEGRQEAVYGASYVRWAAEAARQHNGLTIPAAAGSSKLQFTVKEPLGVCALITPFNFPLAMAARKAAAALAAGNACLLRPSEEAPLSALALAAAAREAGLPPGLLNVLPSCRAGAAAFAAAVAAAPQVRLLSFTGSTAVGRQLYRQCADTVKRLQLELGGNAPFVVFADADINEAVLGLLASKLRCSGQACISPNRVYVHRSVFAEFTRKATKLFKDQTVGDPKTHGVAVGPLINHAAVDRAEQLVKDALEKGAKLLLGGSRLEAPRGAAPSKARGAPGAPQGPGPKGPWAAGGSFFEVTVLDCREMAADARVLREELFGPIVCLYEFETEEEAAAKCNDSEAGLAAYFYTQSAGRAVRFAQLLQCGMVGVNTGTLSSCEVPFGGIKASGMGREGSALALDDYTSTKFVAIQTGL
;
A
#
# COMPACT_ATOMS: atom_id res chain seq x y z
N MET A 1 41.20 3.66 49.11
CA MET A 1 39.78 3.37 49.41
C MET A 1 39.04 3.17 48.09
N THR A 2 39.16 1.99 47.48
CA THR A 2 38.15 0.90 47.47
C THR A 2 36.80 1.29 46.88
N LEU A 3 36.55 0.87 45.64
CA LEU A 3 35.43 0.00 45.26
C LEU A 3 35.67 -0.54 43.83
N ARG A 4 36.47 -1.62 43.78
CA ARG A 4 36.40 -2.64 42.73
C ARG A 4 35.33 -3.62 43.18
N HIS A 5 34.32 -3.88 42.33
CA HIS A 5 33.58 -5.15 42.15
C HIS A 5 32.20 -4.85 41.56
N GLY A 6 31.91 -5.42 40.38
CA GLY A 6 30.57 -5.30 39.79
C GLY A 6 30.45 -5.48 38.27
N PHE A 7 31.34 -6.19 37.59
CA PHE A 7 31.10 -6.63 36.20
C PHE A 7 31.67 -8.05 35.97
N ALA A 8 31.02 -9.02 36.61
CA ALA A 8 31.24 -10.45 36.37
C ALA A 8 29.92 -11.20 36.58
N ALA A 9 28.88 -10.85 35.80
CA ALA A 9 27.61 -11.56 35.79
C ALA A 9 26.86 -11.39 34.46
N LEU A 10 27.54 -11.50 33.32
CA LEU A 10 26.91 -11.61 31.99
C LEU A 10 27.78 -12.50 31.09
N ARG A 11 27.91 -13.77 31.49
CA ARG A 11 28.35 -14.87 30.61
C ARG A 11 27.51 -16.09 30.96
N GLN A 12 26.40 -16.27 30.26
CA GLN A 12 25.86 -17.59 30.01
C GLN A 12 25.83 -17.84 28.49
N PRO A 13 26.23 -19.03 28.03
CA PRO A 13 26.27 -19.38 26.62
C PRO A 13 24.85 -19.58 26.05
N LEU A 14 24.64 -19.09 24.82
CA LEU A 14 23.45 -19.29 23.98
C LEU A 14 23.31 -20.76 23.53
N HIS A 15 23.11 -21.67 24.47
CA HIS A 15 22.75 -23.07 24.22
C HIS A 15 21.60 -23.49 25.13
N SER A 16 20.43 -22.84 25.02
CA SER A 16 19.18 -23.42 25.56
C SER A 16 17.88 -22.94 24.89
N LEU A 17 17.94 -22.27 23.73
CA LEU A 17 16.75 -21.85 22.97
C LEU A 17 16.45 -22.71 21.73
N SER A 18 17.06 -23.89 21.62
CA SER A 18 16.83 -24.84 20.53
C SER A 18 15.72 -25.87 20.80
N GLY A 19 15.03 -25.80 21.94
CA GLY A 19 14.07 -26.85 22.38
C GLY A 19 12.60 -26.43 22.46
N LYS A 20 12.23 -25.23 21.99
CA LYS A 20 10.86 -24.70 22.14
C LYS A 20 10.16 -24.28 20.84
N ILE A 21 10.72 -24.61 19.67
CA ILE A 21 10.10 -24.32 18.37
C ILE A 21 9.30 -25.53 17.81
N ASP A 22 9.45 -26.74 18.38
CA ASP A 22 8.73 -27.93 17.92
C ASP A 22 7.39 -28.22 18.63
N LYS A 23 6.89 -27.33 19.50
CA LYS A 23 5.62 -27.54 20.24
C LYS A 23 4.44 -26.65 19.83
N ILE A 24 4.58 -25.86 18.77
CA ILE A 24 3.48 -25.02 18.26
C ILE A 24 2.81 -25.62 17.01
N TYR A 25 3.32 -26.71 16.43
CA TYR A 25 2.81 -27.28 15.17
C TYR A 25 2.34 -28.74 15.18
N GLN A 26 2.07 -29.34 16.34
CA GLN A 26 1.39 -30.63 16.39
C GLN A 26 0.38 -30.70 17.53
N LEU A 27 -0.91 -30.63 17.20
CA LEU A 27 -1.94 -31.55 17.71
C LEU A 27 -3.13 -31.57 16.73
N ASN A 28 -3.48 -32.80 16.37
CA ASN A 28 -4.18 -33.26 15.17
C ASN A 28 -5.73 -33.31 15.36
N PRO A 29 -6.51 -33.57 14.28
CA PRO A 29 -7.96 -33.46 14.19
C PRO A 29 -8.67 -34.72 14.71
N ARG A 30 -9.94 -34.58 15.12
CA ARG A 30 -11.04 -35.54 14.94
C ARG A 30 -12.29 -35.08 15.70
N ILE A 31 -13.36 -34.83 14.95
CA ILE A 31 -14.74 -34.87 15.43
C ILE A 31 -15.14 -36.36 15.56
N PRO A 32 -15.91 -36.71 16.60
CA PRO A 32 -17.15 -37.43 16.32
C PRO A 32 -18.36 -36.86 17.06
N SER A 33 -19.46 -36.85 16.33
CA SER A 33 -20.84 -36.68 16.77
C SER A 33 -21.22 -37.56 17.95
N SER A 34 -21.87 -37.00 18.96
CA SER A 34 -23.15 -37.50 19.47
C SER A 34 -23.72 -36.62 20.58
N CYS A 35 -25.04 -36.48 20.51
CA CYS A 35 -25.91 -35.79 21.44
C CYS A 35 -26.01 -36.57 22.77
N SER A 36 -25.84 -35.91 23.92
CA SER A 36 -26.64 -36.24 25.11
C SER A 36 -26.67 -35.09 26.12
N ARG A 37 -27.89 -34.82 26.60
CA ARG A 37 -28.19 -33.95 27.74
C ARG A 37 -27.55 -34.51 29.01
N ARG A 38 -27.01 -33.65 29.88
CA ARG A 38 -27.37 -33.61 31.32
C ARG A 38 -26.83 -32.37 32.03
N SER A 39 -27.70 -31.92 32.92
CA SER A 39 -27.58 -30.92 33.98
C SER A 39 -26.42 -31.14 34.96
N GLY A 40 -25.91 -30.06 35.54
CA GLY A 40 -25.09 -30.12 36.76
C GLY A 40 -24.61 -28.75 37.19
N SER A 41 -25.10 -28.28 38.34
CA SER A 41 -24.82 -26.99 38.95
C SER A 41 -23.55 -27.01 39.82
N SER A 42 -22.85 -25.87 39.93
CA SER A 42 -22.19 -25.32 41.13
C SER A 42 -21.37 -24.10 40.69
N ALA A 43 -21.70 -22.85 41.05
CA ALA A 43 -21.66 -22.21 42.36
C ALA A 43 -20.23 -21.98 42.89
N PHE A 44 -19.71 -20.76 42.70
CA PHE A 44 -18.79 -20.08 43.63
C PHE A 44 -19.01 -18.55 43.55
N ARG A 45 -19.60 -17.97 44.62
CA ARG A 45 -19.52 -16.56 45.05
C ARG A 45 -18.34 -16.45 46.05
N PHE A 46 -17.71 -15.32 46.39
CA PHE A 46 -18.12 -13.98 46.87
C PHE A 46 -16.89 -13.03 46.67
N HIS A 47 -16.98 -11.69 46.58
CA HIS A 47 -17.41 -10.75 47.62
C HIS A 47 -17.81 -9.36 47.05
N GLN A 48 -18.83 -8.75 47.67
CA GLN A 48 -19.39 -7.40 47.50
C GLN A 48 -18.66 -6.31 48.32
N ALA A 49 -18.89 -5.04 47.97
CA ALA A 49 -19.45 -3.95 48.82
C ALA A 49 -19.94 -2.79 47.90
N GLU A 50 -21.26 -2.56 47.72
CA GLU A 50 -22.19 -1.60 48.40
C GLU A 50 -21.96 -0.11 48.02
N GLY A 51 -22.93 0.77 47.73
CA GLY A 51 -24.42 0.84 47.70
C GLY A 51 -24.82 2.20 47.05
N GLY A 52 -26.06 2.65 46.77
CA GLY A 52 -27.46 2.22 46.95
C GLY A 52 -28.34 2.97 45.91
N LEU A 53 -29.42 2.36 45.40
CA LEU A 53 -30.85 2.50 45.79
C LEU A 53 -31.54 3.83 45.45
N LEU A 54 -32.59 3.77 44.60
CA LEU A 54 -33.99 4.12 44.93
C LEU A 54 -34.97 3.63 43.82
N GLU A 55 -36.16 3.20 44.26
CA GLU A 55 -37.15 2.32 43.63
C GLU A 55 -38.25 3.02 42.78
N GLY A 56 -39.05 2.23 42.01
CA GLY A 56 -40.28 2.61 41.26
C GLY A 56 -41.54 2.72 42.16
N PRO A 57 -42.79 2.28 41.80
CA PRO A 57 -43.40 1.74 40.55
C PRO A 57 -44.87 2.31 40.32
N PRO A 58 -45.96 1.59 39.91
CA PRO A 58 -46.22 0.41 39.04
C PRO A 58 -47.38 0.56 37.99
N GLY A 59 -47.59 -0.45 37.11
CA GLY A 59 -48.92 -0.77 36.54
C GLY A 59 -48.97 -1.46 35.16
N GLY A 60 -49.25 -2.78 35.10
CA GLY A 60 -49.71 -3.54 33.90
C GLY A 60 -51.27 -3.53 33.78
N PRO A 61 -51.95 -4.37 32.94
CA PRO A 61 -51.54 -5.72 32.47
C PRO A 61 -51.91 -6.18 31.01
N SER A 62 -51.31 -7.32 30.63
CA SER A 62 -51.85 -8.51 29.90
C SER A 62 -52.28 -8.53 28.41
N ASN A 63 -51.73 -9.55 27.72
CA ASN A 63 -52.35 -10.55 26.81
C ASN A 63 -51.89 -10.63 25.33
N LEU A 64 -51.86 -11.90 24.85
CA LEU A 64 -51.75 -12.46 23.48
C LEU A 64 -50.32 -12.67 22.95
N SER A 65 -49.95 -13.75 22.26
CA SER A 65 -50.44 -15.12 22.09
C SER A 65 -49.34 -15.88 21.33
N CYS A 66 -49.06 -17.11 21.73
CA CYS A 66 -48.08 -18.00 21.10
C CYS A 66 -48.66 -18.61 19.81
N GLY A 67 -47.91 -18.55 18.71
CA GLY A 67 -48.25 -19.18 17.44
C GLY A 67 -47.00 -19.56 16.66
N GLY A 68 -46.54 -20.79 16.83
CA GLY A 68 -45.39 -21.33 16.08
C GLY A 68 -45.74 -21.65 14.64
N ARG A 69 -44.75 -21.51 13.75
CA ARG A 69 -44.62 -22.35 12.55
C ARG A 69 -43.18 -22.40 12.06
N CYS A 70 -42.83 -23.60 11.62
CA CYS A 70 -41.53 -24.17 11.32
C CYS A 70 -40.62 -23.34 10.41
N LEU A 71 -39.35 -23.17 10.82
CA LEU A 71 -38.26 -22.78 9.93
C LEU A 71 -37.82 -24.00 9.12
N SER A 72 -38.03 -23.94 7.81
CA SER A 72 -37.47 -24.88 6.85
C SER A 72 -35.96 -24.66 6.74
N THR A 73 -35.21 -25.73 6.91
CA THR A 73 -33.79 -25.81 6.59
C THR A 73 -33.61 -25.76 5.07
N SER A 74 -33.06 -24.66 4.57
CA SER A 74 -32.64 -24.49 3.18
C SER A 74 -31.15 -24.17 3.14
N THR A 75 -30.39 -25.22 2.83
CA THR A 75 -29.02 -25.26 2.28
C THR A 75 -28.29 -23.91 2.13
N ALA A 76 -27.29 -23.72 2.99
CA ALA A 76 -26.24 -22.73 2.83
C ALA A 76 -25.40 -23.08 1.59
N SER A 77 -25.57 -22.29 0.52
CA SER A 77 -24.61 -22.22 -0.58
C SER A 77 -23.54 -21.20 -0.19
N SER A 78 -22.30 -21.67 -0.08
CA SER A 78 -21.10 -20.88 0.24
C SER A 78 -20.61 -20.08 -0.97
N ALA A 79 -21.45 -19.22 -1.52
CA ALA A 79 -21.03 -18.18 -2.44
C ALA A 79 -20.47 -17.01 -1.63
N LEU A 80 -19.28 -16.53 -1.98
CA LEU A 80 -18.76 -15.27 -1.47
C LEU A 80 -19.81 -14.16 -1.77
N PRO A 81 -20.09 -13.24 -0.82
CA PRO A 81 -21.06 -12.20 -1.05
C PRO A 81 -20.62 -11.33 -2.23
N GLU A 82 -21.54 -11.09 -3.16
CA GLU A 82 -21.36 -10.18 -4.28
C GLU A 82 -21.04 -8.77 -3.74
N ILE A 83 -19.84 -8.26 -4.03
CA ILE A 83 -19.39 -6.94 -3.57
C ILE A 83 -20.14 -5.87 -4.37
N THR A 84 -21.33 -5.50 -3.87
CA THR A 84 -22.16 -4.46 -4.48
C THR A 84 -21.76 -3.07 -3.96
N PRO A 85 -22.14 -1.99 -4.67
CA PRO A 85 -22.03 -0.61 -4.15
C PRO A 85 -22.67 -0.42 -2.76
N ALA A 86 -23.63 -1.26 -2.37
CA ALA A 86 -24.22 -1.28 -1.04
C ALA A 86 -23.26 -1.76 0.07
N ILE A 87 -22.32 -2.67 -0.25
CA ILE A 87 -21.26 -3.15 0.66
C ILE A 87 -20.10 -2.14 0.74
N VAL A 88 -19.84 -1.39 -0.33
CA VAL A 88 -18.81 -0.33 -0.39
C VAL A 88 -19.29 0.98 0.27
N GLY A 89 -20.56 1.07 0.63
CA GLY A 89 -21.13 2.17 1.40
C GLY A 89 -21.57 3.35 0.53
N SER A 90 -22.73 3.90 0.86
CA SER A 90 -23.47 4.92 0.11
C SER A 90 -22.85 6.34 0.00
N LEU A 91 -21.56 6.54 0.25
CA LEU A 91 -20.89 7.82 -0.08
C LEU A 91 -19.43 7.56 -0.41
N LEU A 92 -18.98 8.22 -1.49
CA LEU A 92 -17.64 8.23 -2.11
C LEU A 92 -17.42 7.27 -3.30
N VAL A 93 -18.48 6.57 -3.69
CA VAL A 93 -18.66 6.02 -5.05
C VAL A 93 -19.96 6.63 -5.56
N LYS A 94 -19.91 7.86 -6.08
CA LYS A 94 -21.11 8.45 -6.68
C LYS A 94 -21.37 7.80 -8.02
N ASP A 95 -22.63 7.46 -8.29
CA ASP A 95 -23.02 7.02 -9.63
C ASP A 95 -22.56 8.12 -10.61
N PRO A 96 -21.82 7.79 -11.67
CA PRO A 96 -21.34 8.76 -12.65
C PRO A 96 -22.47 9.54 -13.35
N ASN A 97 -23.72 9.05 -13.26
CA ASN A 97 -24.93 9.71 -13.77
C ASN A 97 -25.63 10.60 -12.72
N GLU A 98 -25.20 10.59 -11.45
CA GLU A 98 -25.71 11.53 -10.45
C GLU A 98 -25.29 12.98 -10.78
N PRO A 99 -26.06 13.99 -10.32
CA PRO A 99 -25.64 15.38 -10.42
C PRO A 99 -24.26 15.61 -9.80
N LEU A 100 -23.44 16.41 -10.48
CA LEU A 100 -22.14 16.85 -9.97
C LEU A 100 -22.30 17.48 -8.58
N PRO A 101 -21.39 17.19 -7.64
CA PRO A 101 -21.48 17.74 -6.31
C PRO A 101 -21.26 19.25 -6.38
N VAL A 102 -22.23 20.02 -5.89
CA VAL A 102 -22.15 21.47 -5.82
C VAL A 102 -21.59 21.86 -4.46
N ALA A 103 -20.64 22.79 -4.42
CA ALA A 103 -20.22 23.38 -3.16
C ALA A 103 -21.43 24.09 -2.54
N ALA A 104 -21.77 23.78 -1.28
CA ALA A 104 -22.83 24.51 -0.59
C ALA A 104 -22.43 25.98 -0.53
N GLU A 105 -23.22 26.87 -1.15
CA GLU A 105 -23.03 28.30 -1.01
C GLU A 105 -23.21 28.65 0.47
N THR A 106 -22.12 29.06 1.12
CA THR A 106 -22.21 29.70 2.42
C THR A 106 -23.03 30.96 2.24
N ALA A 107 -24.24 30.97 2.82
CA ALA A 107 -25.12 32.12 2.81
C ALA A 107 -24.42 33.33 3.45
N SER A 108 -23.84 34.19 2.63
CA SER A 108 -23.57 35.59 2.96
C SER A 108 -24.12 36.45 1.85
N SER A 109 -25.15 37.21 2.19
CA SER A 109 -25.93 38.13 1.38
C SER A 109 -25.11 39.17 0.62
N SER A 110 -25.41 39.34 -0.66
CA SER A 110 -25.84 40.64 -1.21
C SER A 110 -26.48 40.44 -2.58
N ARG A 111 -27.80 40.68 -2.65
CA ARG A 111 -28.53 40.80 -3.92
C ARG A 111 -28.03 42.03 -4.67
N SER A 112 -27.62 41.85 -5.92
CA SER A 112 -27.69 42.90 -6.92
C SER A 112 -28.13 42.30 -8.25
N SER A 113 -29.33 42.68 -8.66
CA SER A 113 -29.98 42.38 -9.93
C SER A 113 -29.38 43.20 -11.07
N SER A 114 -29.04 42.56 -12.18
CA SER A 114 -29.11 43.22 -13.51
C SER A 114 -29.18 42.20 -14.64
N THR A 115 -30.38 42.13 -15.20
CA THR A 115 -30.82 42.01 -16.60
C THR A 115 -29.86 41.50 -17.67
N SER A 116 -30.37 40.52 -18.42
CA SER A 116 -29.90 39.91 -19.66
C SER A 116 -29.64 40.89 -20.82
N SER A 117 -28.64 40.58 -21.65
CA SER A 117 -28.77 40.77 -23.10
C SER A 117 -27.97 39.70 -23.86
N SER A 118 -28.66 39.12 -24.84
CA SER A 118 -28.20 38.11 -25.78
C SER A 118 -27.36 38.72 -26.90
N THR A 119 -26.27 38.06 -27.29
CA THR A 119 -25.73 38.23 -28.66
C THR A 119 -25.11 36.91 -29.13
N SER A 120 -25.63 36.44 -30.25
CA SER A 120 -25.14 35.32 -31.04
C SER A 120 -23.91 35.72 -31.87
N THR A 121 -22.87 34.88 -31.92
CA THR A 121 -22.06 34.65 -33.13
C THR A 121 -21.19 33.40 -32.98
N SER A 122 -20.75 32.90 -34.12
CA SER A 122 -20.51 31.52 -34.51
C SER A 122 -19.08 31.01 -34.35
N SER A 123 -18.97 29.68 -34.54
CA SER A 123 -17.88 28.91 -35.17
C SER A 123 -16.56 28.75 -34.41
N GLY A 124 -16.21 27.47 -34.17
CA GLY A 124 -14.90 27.03 -33.73
C GLY A 124 -14.85 25.52 -33.55
N SER A 125 -14.88 24.78 -34.66
CA SER A 125 -14.59 23.35 -34.73
C SER A 125 -13.17 23.07 -34.21
N GLY A 126 -13.10 22.36 -33.08
CA GLY A 126 -11.90 21.68 -32.60
C GLY A 126 -12.29 20.27 -32.20
N SER A 127 -11.91 19.28 -33.00
CA SER A 127 -12.07 17.86 -32.73
C SER A 127 -11.28 17.47 -31.47
N GLY A 128 -11.92 17.58 -30.31
CA GLY A 128 -11.44 16.98 -29.07
C GLY A 128 -11.73 15.48 -29.12
N SER A 129 -10.68 14.66 -29.02
CA SER A 129 -10.81 13.24 -28.71
C SER A 129 -11.78 13.08 -27.53
N SER A 130 -12.91 12.42 -27.75
CA SER A 130 -13.93 12.25 -26.72
C SER A 130 -13.33 11.61 -25.48
N GLU A 131 -13.36 12.35 -24.35
CA GLU A 131 -13.09 11.78 -23.04
C GLU A 131 -14.05 10.59 -22.86
N ARG A 132 -13.53 9.35 -22.85
CA ARG A 132 -14.34 8.15 -22.58
C ARG A 132 -14.77 8.07 -21.11
N CYS A 133 -14.19 8.90 -20.24
CA CYS A 133 -14.52 8.98 -18.82
C CYS A 133 -15.73 9.89 -18.62
N GLY A 134 -16.80 9.37 -18.01
CA GLY A 134 -18.11 10.01 -18.02
C GLY A 134 -18.89 9.86 -19.34
N GLY A 135 -18.42 9.00 -20.25
CA GLY A 135 -19.09 8.64 -21.51
C GLY A 135 -19.96 7.37 -21.41
N PRO A 136 -20.33 6.71 -22.53
CA PRO A 136 -21.29 5.58 -22.56
C PRO A 136 -20.83 4.30 -21.82
N GLU A 137 -19.56 4.22 -21.40
CA GLU A 137 -19.08 3.23 -20.41
C GLU A 137 -18.85 3.93 -19.05
N PRO A 138 -19.93 4.14 -18.26
CA PRO A 138 -19.86 4.90 -17.01
C PRO A 138 -19.04 4.21 -15.92
N TYR A 139 -18.66 2.96 -16.09
CA TYR A 139 -18.02 2.16 -15.04
C TYR A 139 -16.74 1.49 -15.54
N VAL A 140 -15.78 1.34 -14.64
CA VAL A 140 -14.58 0.51 -14.76
C VAL A 140 -14.84 -0.83 -14.08
N THR A 141 -14.65 -1.92 -14.82
CA THR A 141 -14.69 -3.28 -14.26
C THR A 141 -13.38 -3.59 -13.54
N VAL A 142 -13.48 -4.14 -12.34
CA VAL A 142 -12.35 -4.65 -11.55
C VAL A 142 -12.31 -6.16 -11.71
N TYR A 143 -11.13 -6.71 -12.01
CA TYR A 143 -10.93 -8.13 -12.26
C TYR A 143 -10.09 -8.74 -11.15
N GLU A 144 -10.37 -9.99 -10.80
CA GLU A 144 -9.52 -10.77 -9.90
C GLU A 144 -8.30 -11.31 -10.67
N PRO A 145 -7.05 -10.97 -10.28
CA PRO A 145 -5.87 -11.38 -11.04
C PRO A 145 -5.62 -12.89 -11.07
N SER A 146 -6.19 -13.63 -10.11
CA SER A 146 -5.99 -15.08 -9.96
C SER A 146 -6.87 -15.93 -10.89
N THR A 147 -7.99 -15.36 -11.35
CA THR A 147 -9.00 -16.05 -12.19
C THR A 147 -9.28 -15.33 -13.50
N GLY A 148 -9.07 -14.01 -13.56
CA GLY A 148 -9.51 -13.15 -14.66
C GLY A 148 -11.00 -12.82 -14.62
N GLU A 149 -11.72 -13.22 -13.57
CA GLU A 149 -13.15 -12.96 -13.41
C GLU A 149 -13.40 -11.52 -12.96
N ALA A 150 -14.50 -10.92 -13.43
CA ALA A 150 -14.93 -9.61 -12.95
C ALA A 150 -15.51 -9.74 -11.53
N ILE A 151 -14.99 -8.96 -10.57
CA ILE A 151 -15.39 -9.01 -9.16
C ILE A 151 -16.20 -7.80 -8.71
N ALA A 152 -16.07 -6.67 -9.39
CA ALA A 152 -16.79 -5.45 -9.07
C ALA A 152 -16.80 -4.46 -10.24
N ARG A 153 -17.59 -3.39 -10.10
CA ARG A 153 -17.54 -2.21 -10.97
C ARG A 153 -17.41 -0.96 -10.11
N THR A 154 -16.59 -0.02 -10.57
CA THR A 154 -16.46 1.32 -9.97
C THR A 154 -16.82 2.39 -11.00
N PRO A 155 -17.29 3.58 -10.60
CA PRO A 155 -17.50 4.72 -11.48
C PRO A 155 -16.24 5.07 -12.27
N ASN A 156 -16.41 5.49 -13.51
CA ASN A 156 -15.35 5.98 -14.37
C ASN A 156 -15.37 7.51 -14.42
N LEU A 157 -14.87 8.16 -13.36
CA LEU A 157 -15.05 9.60 -13.14
C LEU A 157 -14.08 10.42 -14.01
N GLY A 158 -14.63 11.37 -14.78
CA GLY A 158 -13.88 12.27 -15.66
C GLY A 158 -13.51 13.62 -15.04
N SER A 159 -12.96 14.52 -15.85
CA SER A 159 -12.46 15.85 -15.48
C SER A 159 -13.48 16.74 -14.73
N ALA A 160 -14.76 16.66 -15.11
CA ALA A 160 -15.84 17.39 -14.45
C ALA A 160 -16.03 16.99 -12.98
N TRP A 161 -15.94 15.70 -12.67
CA TRP A 161 -16.00 15.18 -11.31
C TRP A 161 -14.80 15.61 -10.48
N VAL A 162 -13.62 15.66 -11.09
CA VAL A 162 -12.41 16.16 -10.42
C VAL A 162 -12.58 17.63 -10.05
N SER A 163 -13.06 18.46 -10.97
CA SER A 163 -13.30 19.89 -10.73
C SER A 163 -14.32 20.13 -9.62
N ALA A 164 -15.41 19.36 -9.62
CA ALA A 164 -16.43 19.43 -8.58
C ALA A 164 -15.88 18.98 -7.20
N ALA A 165 -15.08 17.91 -7.17
CA ALA A 165 -14.43 17.44 -5.95
C ALA A 165 -13.40 18.44 -5.40
N VAL A 166 -12.66 19.14 -6.26
CA VAL A 166 -11.76 20.25 -5.85
C VAL A 166 -12.56 21.33 -5.11
N ALA A 167 -13.71 21.75 -5.65
CA ALA A 167 -14.54 22.79 -5.05
C ALA A 167 -15.08 22.37 -3.66
N VAL A 168 -15.60 21.15 -3.56
CA VAL A 168 -16.10 20.59 -2.29
C VAL A 168 -14.96 20.45 -1.26
N ALA A 169 -13.80 19.92 -1.68
CA ALA A 169 -12.64 19.80 -0.81
C ALA A 169 -12.16 21.15 -0.31
N ALA A 170 -12.09 22.16 -1.18
CA ALA A 170 -11.66 23.51 -0.81
C ALA A 170 -12.62 24.18 0.18
N ALA A 171 -13.93 23.91 0.07
CA ALA A 171 -14.91 24.41 1.02
C ALA A 171 -14.75 23.73 2.40
N ALA A 172 -14.75 22.39 2.43
CA ALA A 172 -14.65 21.61 3.67
C ALA A 172 -13.31 21.83 4.41
N GLN A 173 -12.23 22.03 3.67
CA GLN A 173 -10.89 22.20 4.23
C GLN A 173 -10.77 23.42 5.15
N ARG A 174 -11.53 24.50 4.91
CA ARG A 174 -11.45 25.74 5.70
C ARG A 174 -11.81 25.51 7.16
N ASP A 175 -12.89 24.78 7.41
CA ASP A 175 -13.31 24.42 8.77
C ASP A 175 -12.38 23.38 9.38
N TRP A 176 -11.93 22.42 8.58
CA TRP A 176 -11.00 21.40 9.04
C TRP A 176 -9.64 21.95 9.47
N ALA A 177 -9.11 22.95 8.76
CA ALA A 177 -7.88 23.64 9.14
C ALA A 177 -7.98 24.33 10.51
N ARG A 178 -9.17 24.84 10.85
CA ARG A 178 -9.46 25.52 12.14
C ARG A 178 -9.76 24.56 13.28
N SER A 179 -10.07 23.30 12.98
CA SER A 179 -10.30 22.29 14.01
C SER A 179 -9.05 22.13 14.91
N SER A 180 -9.25 21.75 16.16
CA SER A 180 -8.11 21.50 17.05
C SER A 180 -7.35 20.26 16.61
N VAL A 181 -6.03 20.24 16.83
CA VAL A 181 -5.19 19.06 16.57
C VAL A 181 -5.72 17.84 17.34
N LEU A 182 -6.24 18.06 18.56
CA LEU A 182 -6.86 16.99 19.36
C LEU A 182 -8.10 16.41 18.68
N ALA A 183 -9.00 17.24 18.15
CA ALA A 183 -10.18 16.76 17.44
C ALA A 183 -9.81 15.93 16.21
N ARG A 184 -8.83 16.39 15.41
CA ARG A 184 -8.31 15.63 14.27
C ARG A 184 -7.71 14.29 14.69
N SER A 185 -6.86 14.31 15.73
CA SER A 185 -6.21 13.12 16.28
C SER A 185 -7.23 12.08 16.77
N THR A 186 -8.22 12.50 17.56
CA THR A 186 -9.28 11.61 18.06
C THR A 186 -10.05 10.95 16.92
N LEU A 187 -10.40 11.70 15.87
CA LEU A 187 -11.09 11.16 14.70
C LEU A 187 -10.25 10.12 13.97
N LEU A 188 -8.97 10.41 13.72
CA LEU A 188 -8.06 9.47 13.07
C LEU A 188 -7.86 8.20 13.91
N LEU A 189 -7.80 8.30 15.25
CA LEU A 189 -7.76 7.11 16.12
C LEU A 189 -9.03 6.26 16.03
N GLN A 190 -10.20 6.89 15.87
CA GLN A 190 -11.45 6.17 15.61
C GLN A 190 -11.43 5.48 14.24
N TRP A 191 -10.89 6.13 13.21
CA TRP A 191 -10.71 5.53 11.89
C TRP A 191 -9.75 4.33 11.94
N PHE A 192 -8.62 4.46 12.62
CA PHE A 192 -7.68 3.36 12.90
C PHE A 192 -8.40 2.15 13.52
N LYS A 193 -9.23 2.38 14.55
CA LYS A 193 -9.99 1.33 15.23
C LYS A 193 -10.89 0.56 14.26
N LEU A 194 -11.62 1.27 13.39
CA LEU A 194 -12.51 0.66 12.40
C LEU A 194 -11.75 -0.15 11.35
N VAL A 195 -10.55 0.29 10.93
CA VAL A 195 -9.71 -0.47 10.01
C VAL A 195 -9.21 -1.76 10.68
N GLU A 196 -8.76 -1.70 11.93
CA GLU A 196 -8.35 -2.89 12.70
C GLU A 196 -9.49 -3.90 12.91
N GLU A 197 -10.68 -3.41 13.25
CA GLU A 197 -11.88 -4.24 13.44
C GLU A 197 -12.29 -4.96 12.14
N ARG A 198 -12.00 -4.36 10.98
CA ARG A 198 -12.38 -4.87 9.65
C ARG A 198 -11.25 -5.57 8.89
N LYS A 199 -10.09 -5.77 9.51
CA LYS A 199 -8.88 -6.24 8.81
C LYS A 199 -9.07 -7.55 8.05
N GLU A 200 -9.92 -8.46 8.50
CA GLU A 200 -10.19 -9.71 7.77
C GLU A 200 -11.00 -9.49 6.49
N ALA A 201 -12.02 -8.62 6.54
CA ALA A 201 -12.79 -8.26 5.35
C ALA A 201 -11.94 -7.45 4.36
N LEU A 202 -11.12 -6.54 4.88
CA LEU A 202 -10.15 -5.79 4.07
C LEU A 202 -9.09 -6.70 3.45
N ALA A 203 -8.60 -7.71 4.18
CA ALA A 203 -7.66 -8.69 3.67
C ALA A 203 -8.24 -9.48 2.49
N ALA A 204 -9.48 -9.98 2.64
CA ALA A 204 -10.18 -10.68 1.56
C ALA A 204 -10.35 -9.79 0.32
N LEU A 205 -10.71 -8.51 0.53
CA LEU A 205 -10.86 -7.54 -0.54
C LEU A 205 -9.54 -7.25 -1.28
N ILE A 206 -8.48 -6.97 -0.52
CA ILE A 206 -7.12 -6.75 -1.05
C ILE A 206 -6.64 -7.98 -1.83
N THR A 207 -6.87 -9.18 -1.31
CA THR A 207 -6.51 -10.43 -2.00
C THR A 207 -7.28 -10.58 -3.31
N ALA A 208 -8.58 -10.30 -3.31
CA ALA A 208 -9.40 -10.42 -4.51
C ALA A 208 -8.96 -9.45 -5.62
N GLU A 209 -8.68 -8.19 -5.30
CA GLU A 209 -8.34 -7.17 -6.31
C GLU A 209 -6.85 -7.11 -6.68
N ALA A 210 -5.94 -7.43 -5.75
CA ALA A 210 -4.50 -7.28 -5.98
C ALA A 210 -3.74 -8.62 -6.03
N GLY A 211 -4.42 -9.74 -5.80
CA GLY A 211 -3.86 -11.09 -5.97
C GLY A 211 -2.85 -11.53 -4.92
N LYS A 212 -2.58 -10.75 -3.87
CA LYS A 212 -1.66 -11.21 -2.81
C LYS A 212 -2.32 -12.22 -1.87
N PRO A 213 -1.57 -13.22 -1.35
CA PRO A 213 -2.12 -14.20 -0.41
C PRO A 213 -2.81 -13.55 0.80
N VAL A 214 -3.88 -14.17 1.31
CA VAL A 214 -4.69 -13.62 2.42
C VAL A 214 -3.86 -13.18 3.64
N PRO A 215 -2.82 -13.92 4.09
CA PRO A 215 -1.96 -13.46 5.18
C PRO A 215 -1.24 -12.13 4.87
N GLU A 216 -0.81 -11.92 3.62
CA GLU A 216 -0.19 -10.67 3.19
C GLU A 216 -1.24 -9.54 3.07
N GLY A 217 -2.44 -9.83 2.57
CA GLY A 217 -3.55 -8.87 2.55
C GLY A 217 -3.92 -8.39 3.96
N ARG A 218 -3.93 -9.31 4.94
CA ARG A 218 -4.14 -8.97 6.36
C ARG A 218 -3.01 -8.11 6.91
N GLN A 219 -1.76 -8.47 6.61
CA GLN A 219 -0.61 -7.68 7.03
C GLN A 219 -0.65 -6.27 6.43
N GLU A 220 -1.10 -6.12 5.18
CA GLU A 220 -1.31 -4.80 4.60
C GLU A 220 -2.42 -4.01 5.30
N ALA A 221 -3.55 -4.62 5.62
CA ALA A 221 -4.63 -3.94 6.33
C ALA A 221 -4.14 -3.37 7.68
N VAL A 222 -3.42 -4.18 8.46
CA VAL A 222 -2.78 -3.75 9.72
C VAL A 222 -1.73 -2.67 9.46
N TYR A 223 -0.94 -2.83 8.39
CA TYR A 223 0.08 -1.85 8.02
C TYR A 223 -0.52 -0.49 7.64
N GLY A 224 -1.61 -0.47 6.87
CA GLY A 224 -2.38 0.74 6.57
C GLY A 224 -2.98 1.36 7.83
N ALA A 225 -3.55 0.56 8.73
CA ALA A 225 -4.06 1.02 10.02
C ALA A 225 -2.95 1.70 10.85
N SER A 226 -1.74 1.14 10.86
CA SER A 226 -0.60 1.73 11.60
C SER A 226 -0.26 3.14 11.14
N TYR A 227 -0.37 3.46 9.84
CA TYR A 227 -0.19 4.83 9.35
C TYR A 227 -1.26 5.80 9.85
N VAL A 228 -2.52 5.33 9.92
CA VAL A 228 -3.62 6.14 10.45
C VAL A 228 -3.36 6.51 11.91
N ARG A 229 -3.00 5.51 12.72
CA ARG A 229 -2.65 5.71 14.13
C ARG A 229 -1.45 6.63 14.29
N TRP A 230 -0.37 6.36 13.56
CA TRP A 230 0.86 7.15 13.63
C TRP A 230 0.61 8.61 13.27
N ALA A 231 -0.12 8.89 12.18
CA ALA A 231 -0.44 10.26 11.78
C ALA A 231 -1.27 10.98 12.86
N ALA A 232 -2.21 10.28 13.52
CA ALA A 232 -3.00 10.82 14.62
C ALA A 232 -2.13 11.23 15.81
N GLU A 233 -1.13 10.42 16.14
CA GLU A 233 -0.21 10.65 17.27
C GLU A 233 0.83 11.73 16.92
N ALA A 234 1.46 11.63 15.75
CA ALA A 234 2.51 12.53 15.27
C ALA A 234 2.01 13.98 15.09
N ALA A 235 0.75 14.18 14.66
CA ALA A 235 0.18 15.51 14.48
C ALA A 235 0.21 16.36 15.76
N ARG A 236 0.11 15.72 16.93
CA ARG A 236 0.14 16.40 18.23
C ARG A 236 1.51 16.95 18.61
N GLN A 237 2.57 16.46 17.94
CA GLN A 237 3.95 16.86 18.15
C GLN A 237 4.50 17.70 16.98
N HIS A 238 3.68 18.00 15.97
CA HIS A 238 4.07 18.75 14.78
C HIS A 238 4.12 20.25 15.02
N ASN A 239 5.07 20.66 15.86
CA ASN A 239 5.18 22.03 16.35
C ASN A 239 6.10 22.90 15.49
N GLY A 240 5.90 24.21 15.58
CA GLY A 240 6.91 25.18 15.15
C GLY A 240 8.03 25.35 16.17
N LEU A 241 8.97 26.24 15.86
CA LEU A 241 10.15 26.52 16.68
C LEU A 241 10.10 27.96 17.18
N THR A 242 10.47 28.20 18.43
CA THR A 242 10.83 29.54 18.89
C THR A 242 12.28 29.81 18.49
N ILE A 243 12.53 30.96 17.87
CA ILE A 243 13.83 31.31 17.30
C ILE A 243 14.44 32.44 18.13
N PRO A 244 15.67 32.29 18.66
CA PRO A 244 16.35 33.38 19.33
C PRO A 244 16.68 34.51 18.34
N ALA A 245 16.44 35.75 18.74
CA ALA A 245 16.85 36.90 17.95
C ALA A 245 18.40 36.98 17.89
N ALA A 246 18.96 37.11 16.69
CA ALA A 246 20.41 37.19 16.50
C ALA A 246 21.04 38.45 17.10
N ALA A 247 20.26 39.53 17.23
CA ALA A 247 20.70 40.80 17.83
C ALA A 247 19.61 41.36 18.74
N GLY A 248 19.97 41.59 20.01
CA GLY A 248 19.10 42.19 21.02
C GLY A 248 17.89 41.32 21.42
N SER A 249 17.01 41.90 22.24
CA SER A 249 15.81 41.24 22.78
C SER A 249 14.50 41.89 22.30
N SER A 250 14.52 42.70 21.24
CA SER A 250 13.36 43.50 20.82
C SER A 250 12.38 42.75 19.91
N LYS A 251 12.53 41.44 19.72
CA LYS A 251 11.69 40.63 18.82
C LYS A 251 11.37 39.27 19.43
N LEU A 252 10.09 38.95 19.51
CA LEU A 252 9.62 37.57 19.66
C LEU A 252 9.52 36.93 18.27
N GLN A 253 10.21 35.81 18.06
CA GLN A 253 10.27 35.13 16.77
C GLN A 253 9.92 33.65 16.92
N PHE A 254 9.02 33.17 16.08
CA PHE A 254 8.65 31.77 16.06
C PHE A 254 8.17 31.32 14.68
N THR A 255 8.09 30.02 14.47
CA THR A 255 7.43 29.43 13.30
C THR A 255 6.12 28.76 13.69
N VAL A 256 5.22 28.63 12.72
CA VAL A 256 3.99 27.83 12.82
C VAL A 256 3.91 26.90 11.61
N LYS A 257 3.26 25.75 11.79
CA LYS A 257 2.99 24.77 10.73
C LYS A 257 1.54 24.92 10.28
N GLU A 258 1.33 25.28 9.02
CA GLU A 258 -0.01 25.48 8.46
C GLU A 258 -0.33 24.42 7.41
N PRO A 259 -1.57 23.89 7.34
CA PRO A 259 -1.96 23.01 6.25
C PRO A 259 -1.80 23.71 4.90
N LEU A 260 -1.48 22.94 3.86
CA LEU A 260 -1.37 23.45 2.50
C LEU A 260 -2.73 23.81 1.88
N GLY A 261 -3.78 23.05 2.18
CA GLY A 261 -5.10 23.21 1.56
C GLY A 261 -5.61 21.90 0.97
N VAL A 262 -5.95 21.89 -0.32
CA VAL A 262 -6.37 20.68 -1.04
C VAL A 262 -5.15 19.94 -1.58
N CYS A 263 -5.08 18.63 -1.32
CA CYS A 263 -4.03 17.73 -1.74
C CYS A 263 -4.59 16.64 -2.68
N ALA A 264 -3.97 16.45 -3.84
CA ALA A 264 -4.28 15.32 -4.72
C ALA A 264 -3.34 14.15 -4.43
N LEU A 265 -3.90 12.95 -4.29
CA LEU A 265 -3.22 11.72 -3.91
C LEU A 265 -3.47 10.67 -4.99
N ILE A 266 -2.43 10.14 -5.60
CA ILE A 266 -2.52 9.07 -6.61
C ILE A 266 -1.77 7.85 -6.08
N THR A 267 -2.44 6.69 -6.03
CA THR A 267 -1.91 5.46 -5.42
C THR A 267 -1.87 4.27 -6.39
N PRO A 268 -0.86 3.38 -6.26
CA PRO A 268 -0.68 2.21 -7.11
C PRO A 268 -1.56 1.03 -6.67
N PHE A 269 -1.51 -0.07 -7.43
CA PHE A 269 -2.27 -1.30 -7.17
C PHE A 269 -1.61 -2.25 -6.18
N ASN A 270 -0.30 -2.13 -5.94
CA ASN A 270 0.47 -3.17 -5.27
C ASN A 270 0.30 -3.20 -3.75
N PHE A 271 0.03 -2.06 -3.12
CA PHE A 271 -0.39 -1.94 -1.72
C PHE A 271 -1.56 -0.95 -1.65
N PRO A 272 -2.72 -1.31 -2.22
CA PRO A 272 -3.79 -0.37 -2.54
C PRO A 272 -4.37 0.30 -1.29
N LEU A 273 -4.50 -0.43 -0.18
CA LEU A 273 -5.00 0.11 1.09
C LEU A 273 -3.91 0.89 1.81
N ALA A 274 -2.73 0.30 1.97
CA ALA A 274 -1.68 0.92 2.78
C ALA A 274 -1.15 2.23 2.17
N MET A 275 -1.02 2.32 0.83
CA MET A 275 -0.61 3.58 0.17
C MET A 275 -1.69 4.66 0.29
N ALA A 276 -2.98 4.29 0.19
CA ALA A 276 -4.08 5.22 0.40
C ALA A 276 -4.10 5.75 1.83
N ALA A 277 -4.01 4.85 2.83
CA ALA A 277 -3.99 5.21 4.24
C ALA A 277 -2.80 6.11 4.59
N ARG A 278 -1.60 5.73 4.16
CA ARG A 278 -0.35 6.48 4.38
C ARG A 278 -0.44 7.94 3.94
N LYS A 279 -0.94 8.19 2.73
CA LYS A 279 -1.07 9.55 2.17
C LYS A 279 -2.23 10.32 2.80
N ALA A 280 -3.41 9.70 2.85
CA ALA A 280 -4.63 10.37 3.32
C ALA A 280 -4.55 10.70 4.82
N ALA A 281 -4.02 9.80 5.65
CA ALA A 281 -3.90 10.03 7.08
C ALA A 281 -2.97 11.20 7.39
N ALA A 282 -1.79 11.27 6.76
CA ALA A 282 -0.86 12.38 6.95
C ALA A 282 -1.46 13.72 6.50
N ALA A 283 -2.13 13.75 5.35
CA ALA A 283 -2.79 14.95 4.85
C ALA A 283 -3.90 15.45 5.79
N LEU A 284 -4.81 14.55 6.21
CA LEU A 284 -5.92 14.85 7.11
C LEU A 284 -5.41 15.30 8.49
N ALA A 285 -4.40 14.62 9.02
CA ALA A 285 -3.74 14.95 10.29
C ALA A 285 -3.17 16.39 10.29
N ALA A 286 -2.52 16.77 9.19
CA ALA A 286 -1.99 18.11 8.98
C ALA A 286 -3.07 19.20 8.79
N GLY A 287 -4.34 18.83 8.57
CA GLY A 287 -5.46 19.77 8.38
C GLY A 287 -5.82 20.05 6.92
N ASN A 288 -5.44 19.16 6.00
CA ASN A 288 -5.74 19.26 4.56
C ASN A 288 -7.02 18.49 4.20
N ALA A 289 -7.57 18.78 3.02
CA ALA A 289 -8.56 17.92 2.35
C ALA A 289 -7.91 17.19 1.17
N CYS A 290 -8.46 16.04 0.79
CA CYS A 290 -7.84 15.08 -0.11
C CYS A 290 -8.72 14.75 -1.32
N LEU A 291 -8.10 14.66 -2.49
CA LEU A 291 -8.62 14.00 -3.69
C LEU A 291 -7.79 12.74 -3.92
N LEU A 292 -8.35 11.56 -3.68
CA LEU A 292 -7.65 10.28 -3.83
C LEU A 292 -8.06 9.59 -5.13
N ARG A 293 -7.13 9.35 -6.04
CA ARG A 293 -7.33 8.50 -7.21
C ARG A 293 -6.54 7.19 -7.04
N PRO A 294 -7.20 6.07 -6.71
CA PRO A 294 -6.55 4.77 -6.67
C PRO A 294 -6.27 4.22 -8.08
N SER A 295 -5.45 3.19 -8.18
CA SER A 295 -5.30 2.40 -9.40
C SER A 295 -6.64 1.78 -9.81
N GLU A 296 -6.92 1.75 -11.12
CA GLU A 296 -8.10 1.11 -11.69
C GLU A 296 -8.11 -0.42 -11.48
N GLU A 297 -6.92 -1.02 -11.32
CA GLU A 297 -6.74 -2.45 -11.10
C GLU A 297 -7.14 -2.89 -9.67
N ALA A 298 -6.98 -2.00 -8.68
CA ALA A 298 -7.23 -2.30 -7.27
C ALA A 298 -7.83 -1.11 -6.50
N PRO A 299 -9.05 -0.65 -6.85
CA PRO A 299 -9.68 0.53 -6.24
C PRO A 299 -10.53 0.23 -5.00
N LEU A 300 -10.95 -1.02 -4.78
CA LEU A 300 -11.99 -1.41 -3.84
C LEU A 300 -11.55 -1.23 -2.39
N SER A 301 -10.32 -1.61 -2.04
CA SER A 301 -9.82 -1.44 -0.67
C SER A 301 -9.62 0.03 -0.28
N ALA A 302 -9.25 0.89 -1.23
CA ALA A 302 -9.19 2.34 -1.02
C ALA A 302 -10.59 2.94 -0.79
N LEU A 303 -11.61 2.44 -1.49
CA LEU A 303 -13.01 2.82 -1.27
C LEU A 303 -13.52 2.36 0.09
N ALA A 304 -13.26 1.11 0.47
CA ALA A 304 -13.61 0.57 1.78
C ALA A 304 -12.93 1.34 2.93
N LEU A 305 -11.66 1.73 2.73
CA LEU A 305 -10.91 2.56 3.67
C LEU A 305 -11.58 3.94 3.84
N ALA A 306 -12.04 4.58 2.77
CA ALA A 306 -12.76 5.85 2.82
C ALA A 306 -14.15 5.73 3.47
N ALA A 307 -14.84 4.61 3.24
CA ALA A 307 -16.10 4.30 3.93
C ALA A 307 -15.90 4.20 5.45
N ALA A 308 -14.81 3.56 5.90
CA ALA A 308 -14.43 3.52 7.31
C ALA A 308 -14.09 4.92 7.87
N ALA A 309 -13.46 5.79 7.08
CA ALA A 309 -13.17 7.16 7.51
C ALA A 309 -14.45 7.96 7.76
N ARG A 310 -15.44 7.84 6.87
CA ARG A 310 -16.76 8.47 7.04
C ARG A 310 -17.46 7.99 8.30
N GLU A 311 -17.45 6.68 8.53
CA GLU A 311 -18.06 6.09 9.73
C GLU A 311 -17.36 6.52 11.02
N ALA A 312 -16.04 6.78 10.96
CA ALA A 312 -15.31 7.41 12.06
C ALA A 312 -15.72 8.86 12.33
N GLY A 313 -16.59 9.44 11.49
CA GLY A 313 -17.09 10.80 11.60
C GLY A 313 -16.34 11.82 10.76
N LEU A 314 -15.53 11.40 9.77
CA LEU A 314 -14.83 12.33 8.88
C LEU A 314 -15.83 13.26 8.18
N PRO A 315 -15.71 14.59 8.32
CA PRO A 315 -16.60 15.53 7.65
C PRO A 315 -16.66 15.32 6.13
N PRO A 316 -17.86 15.47 5.51
CA PRO A 316 -18.02 15.38 4.07
C PRO A 316 -17.06 16.33 3.33
N GLY A 317 -16.48 15.85 2.23
CA GLY A 317 -15.58 16.63 1.38
C GLY A 317 -14.11 16.60 1.77
N LEU A 318 -13.73 16.04 2.92
CA LEU A 318 -12.31 15.97 3.32
C LEU A 318 -11.53 14.81 2.69
N LEU A 319 -12.20 13.72 2.33
CA LEU A 319 -11.60 12.62 1.57
C LEU A 319 -12.54 12.27 0.41
N ASN A 320 -12.14 12.61 -0.80
CA ASN A 320 -12.92 12.37 -2.01
C ASN A 320 -12.20 11.31 -2.85
N VAL A 321 -12.76 10.11 -2.97
CA VAL A 321 -12.16 9.04 -3.77
C VAL A 321 -12.72 9.10 -5.20
N LEU A 322 -11.84 9.09 -6.19
CA LEU A 322 -12.16 9.33 -7.59
C LEU A 322 -11.62 8.19 -8.49
N PRO A 323 -12.24 7.00 -8.45
CA PRO A 323 -11.90 5.91 -9.35
C PRO A 323 -12.13 6.32 -10.81
N SER A 324 -11.23 5.88 -11.69
CA SER A 324 -11.32 6.15 -13.11
C SER A 324 -10.37 5.24 -13.88
N CYS A 325 -10.68 4.97 -15.16
CA CYS A 325 -9.81 4.16 -15.99
C CYS A 325 -8.48 4.87 -16.29
N ARG A 326 -7.59 4.22 -17.05
CA ARG A 326 -6.28 4.78 -17.43
C ARG A 326 -6.37 6.14 -18.12
N ALA A 327 -7.32 6.32 -19.03
CA ALA A 327 -7.55 7.62 -19.69
C ALA A 327 -8.00 8.68 -18.67
N GLY A 328 -8.86 8.28 -17.73
CA GLY A 328 -9.30 9.13 -16.62
C GLY A 328 -8.18 9.47 -15.64
N ALA A 329 -7.14 8.64 -15.54
CA ALA A 329 -5.92 8.96 -14.77
C ALA A 329 -5.21 10.19 -15.33
N ALA A 330 -5.07 10.23 -16.66
CA ALA A 330 -4.48 11.36 -17.35
C ALA A 330 -5.36 12.61 -17.21
N ALA A 331 -6.68 12.46 -17.33
CA ALA A 331 -7.64 13.56 -17.13
C ALA A 331 -7.61 14.09 -15.69
N PHE A 332 -7.55 13.20 -14.68
CA PHE A 332 -7.40 13.57 -13.28
C PHE A 332 -6.11 14.36 -13.05
N ALA A 333 -4.99 13.85 -13.55
CA ALA A 333 -3.70 14.52 -13.43
C ALA A 333 -3.70 15.92 -14.06
N ALA A 334 -4.24 16.05 -15.28
CA ALA A 334 -4.33 17.33 -15.98
C ALA A 334 -5.24 18.33 -15.25
N ALA A 335 -6.43 17.90 -14.82
CA ALA A 335 -7.36 18.74 -14.08
C ALA A 335 -6.78 19.20 -12.73
N VAL A 336 -6.14 18.30 -12.00
CA VAL A 336 -5.42 18.62 -10.77
C VAL A 336 -4.30 19.61 -11.03
N ALA A 337 -3.46 19.37 -12.04
CA ALA A 337 -2.33 20.23 -12.38
C ALA A 337 -2.76 21.67 -12.70
N ALA A 338 -3.89 21.83 -13.41
CA ALA A 338 -4.46 23.13 -13.75
C ALA A 338 -5.17 23.83 -12.57
N ALA A 339 -5.68 23.09 -11.58
CA ALA A 339 -6.48 23.67 -10.49
C ALA A 339 -5.62 24.45 -9.47
N PRO A 340 -5.76 25.78 -9.33
CA PRO A 340 -4.95 26.57 -8.40
C PRO A 340 -5.24 26.27 -6.92
N GLN A 341 -6.42 25.74 -6.60
CA GLN A 341 -6.83 25.34 -5.26
C GLN A 341 -6.06 24.10 -4.77
N VAL A 342 -5.58 23.24 -5.67
CA VAL A 342 -4.75 22.10 -5.31
C VAL A 342 -3.31 22.55 -5.11
N ARG A 343 -2.81 22.38 -3.88
CA ARG A 343 -1.50 22.88 -3.45
C ARG A 343 -0.41 21.82 -3.42
N LEU A 344 -0.80 20.55 -3.36
CA LEU A 344 0.11 19.41 -3.39
C LEU A 344 -0.42 18.30 -4.29
N LEU A 345 0.47 17.67 -5.06
CA LEU A 345 0.24 16.38 -5.71
C LEU A 345 1.21 15.35 -5.12
N SER A 346 0.64 14.31 -4.49
CA SER A 346 1.35 13.14 -4.00
C SER A 346 1.10 11.97 -4.95
N PHE A 347 2.15 11.41 -5.54
CA PHE A 347 2.05 10.31 -6.49
C PHE A 347 2.97 9.17 -6.09
N THR A 348 2.43 7.96 -6.07
CA THR A 348 3.23 6.74 -6.00
C THR A 348 3.01 5.92 -7.26
N GLY A 349 4.09 5.56 -7.97
CA GLY A 349 3.99 4.80 -9.21
C GLY A 349 5.28 4.82 -10.04
N SER A 350 5.18 4.75 -11.36
CA SER A 350 6.35 4.65 -12.22
C SER A 350 7.11 5.98 -12.37
N THR A 351 8.43 5.89 -12.52
CA THR A 351 9.29 7.06 -12.76
C THR A 351 8.90 7.85 -14.01
N ALA A 352 8.46 7.17 -15.07
CA ALA A 352 8.02 7.81 -16.30
C ALA A 352 6.80 8.72 -16.09
N VAL A 353 5.78 8.23 -15.35
CA VAL A 353 4.59 9.02 -15.02
C VAL A 353 4.94 10.13 -14.02
N GLY A 354 5.80 9.85 -13.03
CA GLY A 354 6.29 10.88 -12.10
C GLY A 354 6.93 12.08 -12.81
N ARG A 355 7.80 11.82 -13.81
CA ARG A 355 8.41 12.88 -14.65
C ARG A 355 7.36 13.67 -15.44
N GLN A 356 6.31 13.01 -15.92
CA GLN A 356 5.21 13.69 -16.61
C GLN A 356 4.44 14.61 -15.66
N LEU A 357 4.04 14.11 -14.48
CA LEU A 357 3.32 14.86 -13.46
C LEU A 357 4.13 16.07 -12.97
N TYR A 358 5.46 15.90 -12.84
CA TYR A 358 6.37 16.97 -12.48
C TYR A 358 6.28 18.14 -13.46
N ARG A 359 6.32 17.86 -14.77
CA ARG A 359 6.19 18.89 -15.82
C ARG A 359 4.81 19.55 -15.81
N GLN A 360 3.75 18.76 -15.67
CA GLN A 360 2.38 19.26 -15.65
C GLN A 360 2.11 20.21 -14.48
N CYS A 361 2.74 19.97 -13.32
CA CYS A 361 2.54 20.79 -12.13
C CYS A 361 3.44 22.04 -12.06
N ALA A 362 4.35 22.24 -13.03
CA ALA A 362 5.32 23.32 -13.00
C ALA A 362 4.65 24.71 -13.07
N ASP A 363 3.68 24.88 -13.97
CA ASP A 363 3.02 26.18 -14.20
C ASP A 363 2.23 26.69 -12.98
N THR A 364 1.72 25.79 -12.15
CA THR A 364 1.01 26.14 -10.91
C THR A 364 1.86 25.99 -9.65
N VAL A 365 3.15 25.69 -9.82
CA VAL A 365 4.17 25.57 -8.75
C VAL A 365 3.65 24.72 -7.58
N LYS A 366 3.05 23.57 -7.89
CA LYS A 366 2.53 22.68 -6.85
C LYS A 366 3.68 22.05 -6.08
N ARG A 367 3.47 21.82 -4.78
CA ARG A 367 4.35 20.91 -4.04
C ARG A 367 4.16 19.50 -4.59
N LEU A 368 5.27 18.79 -4.78
CA LEU A 368 5.27 17.41 -5.27
C LEU A 368 5.89 16.50 -4.22
N GLN A 369 5.19 15.41 -3.92
CA GLN A 369 5.71 14.28 -3.17
C GLN A 369 5.63 13.08 -4.10
N LEU A 370 6.77 12.57 -4.54
CA LEU A 370 6.87 11.54 -5.56
C LEU A 370 7.59 10.33 -4.98
N GLU A 371 6.88 9.21 -4.93
CA GLU A 371 7.43 7.90 -4.57
C GLU A 371 7.46 7.03 -5.82
N LEU A 372 8.60 7.00 -6.47
CA LEU A 372 8.76 6.40 -7.81
C LEU A 372 9.50 5.08 -7.74
N GLY A 373 9.44 4.34 -8.85
CA GLY A 373 10.03 3.01 -8.99
C GLY A 373 11.45 2.86 -8.42
N GLY A 374 11.72 1.66 -7.93
CA GLY A 374 13.02 1.28 -7.39
C GLY A 374 13.80 0.32 -8.29
N ASN A 375 15.07 0.16 -7.99
CA ASN A 375 15.89 -0.91 -8.56
C ASN A 375 16.89 -1.37 -7.47
N ALA A 376 16.32 -1.83 -6.36
CA ALA A 376 17.02 -1.98 -5.10
C ALA A 376 18.18 -2.99 -5.23
N PRO A 377 19.41 -2.61 -4.86
CA PRO A 377 20.50 -3.56 -4.73
C PRO A 377 20.37 -4.36 -3.43
N PHE A 378 20.81 -5.61 -3.48
CA PHE A 378 20.92 -6.50 -2.33
C PHE A 378 22.34 -7.08 -2.30
N VAL A 379 23.13 -6.77 -1.28
CA VAL A 379 24.56 -7.13 -1.25
C VAL A 379 24.84 -8.16 -0.17
N VAL A 380 25.57 -9.22 -0.52
CA VAL A 380 26.00 -10.27 0.42
C VAL A 380 27.52 -10.29 0.47
N PHE A 381 28.10 -9.78 1.56
CA PHE A 381 29.55 -9.77 1.75
C PHE A 381 30.11 -11.14 2.12
N ALA A 382 31.43 -11.29 2.00
CA ALA A 382 32.15 -12.54 2.31
C ALA A 382 31.93 -13.04 3.75
N ASP A 383 31.71 -12.12 4.69
CA ASP A 383 31.50 -12.39 6.12
C ASP A 383 30.02 -12.41 6.52
N ALA A 384 29.10 -12.35 5.56
CA ALA A 384 27.67 -12.39 5.83
C ALA A 384 27.25 -13.74 6.40
N ASP A 385 26.25 -13.73 7.30
CA ASP A 385 25.50 -14.95 7.55
C ASP A 385 24.63 -15.26 6.31
N ILE A 386 25.01 -16.33 5.60
CA ILE A 386 24.36 -16.73 4.35
C ILE A 386 22.91 -17.18 4.57
N ASN A 387 22.58 -17.77 5.72
CA ASN A 387 21.21 -18.21 5.98
C ASN A 387 20.30 -17.00 6.20
N GLU A 388 20.74 -16.04 7.01
CA GLU A 388 20.02 -14.79 7.24
C GLU A 388 19.89 -13.97 5.95
N ALA A 389 20.93 -13.91 5.13
CA ALA A 389 20.89 -13.22 3.84
C ALA A 389 19.87 -13.86 2.88
N VAL A 390 19.79 -15.19 2.83
CA VAL A 390 18.82 -15.90 1.97
C VAL A 390 17.38 -15.70 2.46
N LEU A 391 17.14 -15.74 3.78
CA LEU A 391 15.83 -15.45 4.37
C LEU A 391 15.42 -13.99 4.14
N GLY A 392 16.37 -13.06 4.29
CA GLY A 392 16.19 -11.65 3.99
C GLY A 392 15.83 -11.37 2.54
N LEU A 393 16.52 -12.04 1.61
CA LEU A 393 16.21 -11.95 0.19
C LEU A 393 14.79 -12.46 -0.10
N LEU A 394 14.39 -13.60 0.48
CA LEU A 394 13.02 -14.11 0.33
C LEU A 394 11.99 -13.10 0.83
N ALA A 395 12.17 -12.61 2.06
CA ALA A 395 11.26 -11.70 2.73
C ALA A 395 11.11 -10.33 2.04
N SER A 396 12.16 -9.87 1.34
CA SER A 396 12.12 -8.62 0.59
C SER A 396 11.69 -8.81 -0.87
N LYS A 397 12.05 -9.92 -1.51
CA LYS A 397 11.79 -10.18 -2.94
C LYS A 397 10.35 -10.59 -3.23
N LEU A 398 9.77 -11.52 -2.47
CA LEU A 398 8.50 -12.16 -2.87
C LEU A 398 7.25 -11.49 -2.31
N ARG A 399 7.38 -10.38 -1.58
CA ARG A 399 6.24 -9.56 -1.17
C ARG A 399 5.44 -9.12 -2.39
N CYS A 400 4.13 -9.34 -2.37
CA CYS A 400 3.22 -9.09 -3.48
C CYS A 400 3.72 -9.71 -4.80
N SER A 401 4.27 -10.93 -4.73
CA SER A 401 4.89 -11.63 -5.87
C SER A 401 6.01 -10.81 -6.54
N GLY A 402 6.75 -10.00 -5.78
CA GLY A 402 7.81 -9.12 -6.27
C GLY A 402 7.35 -7.80 -6.88
N GLN A 403 6.05 -7.50 -6.79
CA GLN A 403 5.47 -6.22 -7.22
C GLN A 403 5.61 -5.15 -6.13
N ALA A 404 6.81 -4.97 -5.58
CA ALA A 404 7.08 -3.97 -4.55
C ALA A 404 8.21 -3.05 -5.00
N CYS A 405 8.05 -1.74 -4.82
CA CYS A 405 9.05 -0.73 -5.20
C CYS A 405 10.40 -0.90 -4.47
N ILE A 406 10.36 -1.46 -3.26
CA ILE A 406 11.56 -1.79 -2.46
C ILE A 406 12.06 -3.23 -2.68
N SER A 407 11.50 -3.97 -3.65
CA SER A 407 11.92 -5.35 -3.94
C SER A 407 13.35 -5.35 -4.50
N PRO A 408 14.25 -6.21 -3.99
CA PRO A 408 15.59 -6.34 -4.54
C PRO A 408 15.53 -6.90 -5.97
N ASN A 409 16.16 -6.17 -6.88
CA ASN A 409 16.21 -6.52 -8.30
C ASN A 409 17.64 -6.87 -8.74
N ARG A 410 18.65 -6.35 -8.04
CA ARG A 410 20.07 -6.57 -8.32
C ARG A 410 20.76 -7.18 -7.11
N VAL A 411 20.92 -8.50 -7.11
CA VAL A 411 21.51 -9.22 -5.97
C VAL A 411 22.99 -9.45 -6.23
N TYR A 412 23.85 -8.67 -5.58
CA TYR A 412 25.30 -8.78 -5.67
C TYR A 412 25.82 -9.67 -4.54
N VAL A 413 26.55 -10.72 -4.88
CA VAL A 413 27.06 -11.70 -3.92
C VAL A 413 28.58 -11.80 -4.07
N HIS A 414 29.30 -11.73 -2.95
CA HIS A 414 30.75 -11.79 -2.98
C HIS A 414 31.22 -13.15 -3.50
N ARG A 415 32.21 -13.16 -4.39
CA ARG A 415 32.71 -14.36 -5.09
C ARG A 415 32.97 -15.57 -4.19
N SER A 416 33.50 -15.34 -2.98
CA SER A 416 33.84 -16.42 -2.04
C SER A 416 32.63 -17.18 -1.48
N VAL A 417 31.44 -16.57 -1.52
CA VAL A 417 30.19 -17.14 -1.00
C VAL A 417 29.13 -17.32 -2.09
N PHE A 418 29.42 -16.93 -3.34
CA PHE A 418 28.48 -16.96 -4.46
C PHE A 418 27.84 -18.34 -4.67
N ALA A 419 28.65 -19.39 -4.72
CA ALA A 419 28.16 -20.75 -4.96
C ALA A 419 27.27 -21.28 -3.81
N GLU A 420 27.60 -20.95 -2.55
CA GLU A 420 26.80 -21.36 -1.40
C GLU A 420 25.47 -20.61 -1.36
N PHE A 421 25.51 -19.28 -1.47
CA PHE A 421 24.33 -18.43 -1.47
C PHE A 421 23.38 -18.81 -2.60
N THR A 422 23.89 -18.94 -3.83
CA THR A 422 23.09 -19.29 -5.01
C THR A 422 22.37 -20.61 -4.84
N ARG A 423 23.04 -21.64 -4.29
CA ARG A 423 22.42 -22.95 -4.03
C ARG A 423 21.31 -22.85 -2.98
N LYS A 424 21.56 -22.14 -1.87
CA LYS A 424 20.59 -21.98 -0.78
C LYS A 424 19.39 -21.12 -1.20
N ALA A 425 19.63 -19.99 -1.87
CA ALA A 425 18.61 -19.11 -2.41
C ALA A 425 17.73 -19.84 -3.43
N THR A 426 18.34 -20.48 -4.44
CA THR A 426 17.59 -21.24 -5.47
C THR A 426 16.73 -22.33 -4.83
N LYS A 427 17.25 -23.06 -3.83
CA LYS A 427 16.45 -24.05 -3.09
C LYS A 427 15.27 -23.42 -2.37
N LEU A 428 15.50 -22.37 -1.57
CA LEU A 428 14.44 -21.73 -0.79
C LEU A 428 13.34 -21.15 -1.68
N PHE A 429 13.72 -20.53 -2.81
CA PHE A 429 12.79 -19.97 -3.78
C PHE A 429 12.00 -21.06 -4.51
N LYS A 430 12.62 -22.21 -4.80
CA LYS A 430 11.94 -23.38 -5.38
C LYS A 430 10.89 -23.97 -4.44
N ASP A 431 11.12 -23.91 -3.14
CA ASP A 431 10.20 -24.45 -2.12
C ASP A 431 8.96 -23.53 -1.91
N GLN A 432 8.86 -22.38 -2.58
CA GLN A 432 7.71 -21.48 -2.50
C GLN A 432 6.55 -21.94 -3.39
N THR A 433 5.36 -22.02 -2.82
CA THR A 433 4.15 -22.40 -3.56
C THR A 433 3.54 -21.19 -4.25
N VAL A 434 3.45 -21.25 -5.59
CA VAL A 434 2.69 -20.32 -6.42
C VAL A 434 1.28 -20.86 -6.65
N GLY A 435 0.23 -20.05 -6.47
CA GLY A 435 -1.15 -20.51 -6.70
C GLY A 435 -2.24 -19.51 -6.30
N ASP A 436 -3.49 -19.98 -6.24
CA ASP A 436 -4.62 -19.17 -5.79
C ASP A 436 -4.33 -18.53 -4.41
N PRO A 437 -4.31 -17.19 -4.31
CA PRO A 437 -3.98 -16.49 -3.07
C PRO A 437 -4.99 -16.74 -1.92
N LYS A 438 -6.16 -17.31 -2.22
CA LYS A 438 -7.17 -17.72 -1.23
C LYS A 438 -6.87 -19.09 -0.61
N THR A 439 -5.96 -19.87 -1.20
CA THR A 439 -5.58 -21.21 -0.71
C THR A 439 -4.55 -21.11 0.42
N HIS A 440 -4.76 -21.86 1.50
CA HIS A 440 -3.82 -21.93 2.63
C HIS A 440 -2.46 -22.49 2.18
N GLY A 441 -1.37 -21.86 2.62
CA GLY A 441 0.00 -22.30 2.31
C GLY A 441 0.56 -21.77 0.98
N VAL A 442 -0.24 -21.08 0.17
CA VAL A 442 0.27 -20.35 -1.00
C VAL A 442 1.11 -19.16 -0.52
N ALA A 443 2.36 -19.10 -1.00
CA ALA A 443 3.31 -18.06 -0.65
C ALA A 443 3.38 -16.95 -1.70
N VAL A 444 3.09 -17.27 -2.97
CA VAL A 444 3.20 -16.36 -4.10
C VAL A 444 1.89 -16.39 -4.90
N GLY A 445 1.23 -15.24 -5.01
CA GLY A 445 0.02 -15.06 -5.81
C GLY A 445 0.30 -14.71 -7.27
N PRO A 446 -0.73 -14.43 -8.09
CA PRO A 446 -0.56 -13.91 -9.44
C PRO A 446 0.10 -12.52 -9.45
N LEU A 447 0.61 -12.11 -10.62
CA LEU A 447 0.84 -10.71 -10.94
C LEU A 447 -0.49 -10.00 -11.20
N ILE A 448 -0.51 -8.67 -11.16
CA ILE A 448 -1.75 -7.90 -11.20
C ILE A 448 -2.58 -8.13 -12.47
N ASN A 449 -1.94 -8.36 -13.62
CA ASN A 449 -2.60 -8.60 -14.90
C ASN A 449 -1.67 -9.30 -15.90
N HIS A 450 -2.23 -9.71 -17.05
CA HIS A 450 -1.46 -10.39 -18.10
C HIS A 450 -0.33 -9.53 -18.69
N ALA A 451 -0.50 -8.20 -18.76
CA ALA A 451 0.58 -7.33 -19.25
C ALA A 451 1.81 -7.34 -18.32
N ALA A 452 1.60 -7.52 -17.01
CA ALA A 452 2.70 -7.73 -16.06
C ALA A 452 3.40 -9.08 -16.28
N VAL A 453 2.65 -10.13 -16.61
CA VAL A 453 3.20 -11.45 -17.00
C VAL A 453 4.01 -11.33 -18.29
N ASP A 454 3.48 -10.67 -19.32
CA ASP A 454 4.16 -10.45 -20.59
C ASP A 454 5.49 -9.69 -20.39
N ARG A 455 5.49 -8.67 -19.52
CA ARG A 455 6.69 -7.91 -19.16
C ARG A 455 7.73 -8.79 -18.45
N ALA A 456 7.31 -9.60 -17.48
CA ALA A 456 8.19 -10.52 -16.76
C ALA A 456 8.84 -11.52 -17.72
N GLU A 457 8.05 -12.11 -18.62
CA GLU A 457 8.52 -13.04 -19.66
C GLU A 457 9.52 -12.38 -20.61
N GLN A 458 9.25 -11.16 -21.07
CA GLN A 458 10.18 -10.41 -21.92
C GLN A 458 11.50 -10.07 -21.21
N LEU A 459 11.47 -9.74 -19.92
CA LEU A 459 12.67 -9.44 -19.14
C LEU A 459 13.54 -10.69 -18.93
N VAL A 460 12.92 -11.84 -18.64
CA VAL A 460 13.63 -13.12 -18.53
C VAL A 460 14.23 -13.50 -19.88
N LYS A 461 13.45 -13.41 -20.97
CA LYS A 461 13.93 -13.73 -22.32
C LYS A 461 15.14 -12.87 -22.71
N ASP A 462 15.04 -11.55 -22.52
CA ASP A 462 16.16 -10.62 -22.78
C ASP A 462 17.41 -11.00 -21.98
N ALA A 463 17.26 -11.29 -20.68
CA ALA A 463 18.38 -11.71 -19.84
C ALA A 463 19.05 -12.99 -20.37
N LEU A 464 18.28 -13.99 -20.79
CA LEU A 464 18.82 -15.25 -21.34
C LEU A 464 19.52 -15.02 -22.69
N GLU A 465 18.94 -14.22 -23.58
CA GLU A 465 19.57 -13.84 -24.86
C GLU A 465 20.88 -13.05 -24.65
N LYS A 466 20.99 -12.36 -23.52
CA LYS A 466 22.17 -11.60 -23.09
C LYS A 466 23.16 -12.41 -22.25
N GLY A 467 22.98 -13.72 -22.12
CA GLY A 467 23.97 -14.62 -21.49
C GLY A 467 23.69 -14.97 -20.03
N ALA A 468 22.55 -14.58 -19.46
CA ALA A 468 22.14 -15.12 -18.15
C ALA A 468 21.82 -16.61 -18.24
N LYS A 469 22.05 -17.34 -17.15
CA LYS A 469 21.69 -18.76 -17.02
C LYS A 469 20.47 -18.92 -16.12
N LEU A 470 19.47 -19.64 -16.62
CA LEU A 470 18.28 -20.00 -15.85
C LEU A 470 18.60 -21.05 -14.79
N LEU A 471 18.35 -20.75 -13.52
CA LEU A 471 18.49 -21.69 -12.40
C LEU A 471 17.14 -22.26 -11.92
N LEU A 472 16.08 -21.47 -12.02
CA LEU A 472 14.72 -21.82 -11.60
C LEU A 472 13.69 -21.02 -12.40
N GLY A 473 12.56 -21.67 -12.73
CA GLY A 473 11.34 -21.04 -13.24
C GLY A 473 11.51 -20.41 -14.62
N GLY A 474 11.00 -19.19 -14.79
CA GLY A 474 11.20 -18.38 -16.00
C GLY A 474 10.06 -18.44 -17.00
N SER A 475 8.97 -19.13 -16.67
CA SER A 475 7.82 -19.28 -17.56
C SER A 475 6.53 -18.77 -16.94
N ARG A 476 5.57 -18.42 -17.80
CA ARG A 476 4.16 -18.26 -17.44
C ARG A 476 3.59 -19.59 -16.96
N LEU A 477 2.77 -19.55 -15.91
CA LEU A 477 2.00 -20.70 -15.48
C LEU A 477 0.62 -20.65 -16.14
N GLU A 478 0.41 -21.51 -17.14
CA GLU A 478 -0.91 -21.73 -17.72
C GLU A 478 -1.66 -22.80 -16.90
N ALA A 479 -2.98 -22.64 -16.75
CA ALA A 479 -3.81 -23.71 -16.20
C ALA A 479 -3.65 -24.98 -17.06
N PRO A 480 -3.67 -26.18 -16.47
CA PRO A 480 -3.64 -27.42 -17.23
C PRO A 480 -4.78 -27.40 -18.27
N ARG A 481 -4.45 -27.48 -19.56
CA ARG A 481 -5.45 -27.68 -20.63
C ARG A 481 -6.13 -29.03 -20.37
N GLY A 482 -7.31 -29.04 -19.73
CA GLY A 482 -7.99 -30.30 -19.42
C GLY A 482 -9.18 -30.30 -18.45
N ALA A 483 -9.66 -29.17 -17.95
CA ALA A 483 -10.93 -29.11 -17.20
C ALA A 483 -12.08 -28.58 -18.08
N ALA A 484 -12.32 -29.25 -19.21
CA ALA A 484 -13.59 -29.23 -19.95
C ALA A 484 -13.83 -30.66 -20.47
N PRO A 485 -15.08 -31.13 -20.58
CA PRO A 485 -15.37 -32.53 -20.88
C PRO A 485 -14.80 -32.91 -22.24
N SER A 486 -14.12 -34.05 -22.26
CA SER A 486 -13.40 -34.62 -23.41
C SER A 486 -14.05 -34.36 -24.77
N LYS A 487 -13.23 -33.94 -25.76
CA LYS A 487 -12.96 -34.63 -27.04
C LYS A 487 -12.23 -33.68 -28.01
N ALA A 488 -10.97 -33.99 -28.34
CA ALA A 488 -10.40 -34.03 -29.70
C ALA A 488 -8.86 -34.03 -29.63
N ARG A 489 -8.24 -34.82 -30.53
CA ARG A 489 -6.83 -35.19 -30.58
C ARG A 489 -5.96 -34.17 -31.33
N GLY A 490 -4.72 -34.01 -30.87
CA GLY A 490 -3.52 -34.25 -31.70
C GLY A 490 -2.75 -33.04 -32.27
N ALA A 491 -1.56 -32.77 -31.72
CA ALA A 491 -0.39 -32.22 -32.45
C ALA A 491 0.91 -32.59 -31.70
N PRO A 492 1.99 -33.07 -32.35
CA PRO A 492 3.24 -33.49 -31.70
C PRO A 492 4.32 -32.39 -31.71
N GLY A 493 5.04 -32.19 -30.60
CA GLY A 493 6.30 -31.42 -30.62
C GLY A 493 6.76 -30.67 -29.36
N ALA A 494 6.07 -30.69 -28.22
CA ALA A 494 6.52 -30.02 -26.99
C ALA A 494 7.30 -30.98 -26.06
N PRO A 495 8.37 -30.53 -25.37
CA PRO A 495 9.07 -31.34 -24.38
C PRO A 495 8.12 -31.76 -23.24
N GLN A 496 7.89 -33.06 -23.13
CA GLN A 496 7.03 -33.68 -22.13
C GLN A 496 7.78 -33.84 -20.80
N GLY A 497 7.96 -32.74 -20.08
CA GLY A 497 8.11 -32.80 -18.63
C GLY A 497 6.71 -32.81 -17.97
N PRO A 498 6.53 -33.38 -16.77
CA PRO A 498 5.31 -33.15 -16.01
C PRO A 498 5.24 -31.66 -15.70
N GLY A 499 4.40 -30.93 -16.43
CA GLY A 499 4.12 -29.53 -16.14
C GLY A 499 3.69 -29.37 -14.68
N PRO A 500 4.05 -28.26 -14.03
CA PRO A 500 3.80 -28.10 -12.60
C PRO A 500 2.29 -28.21 -12.33
N LYS A 501 1.91 -29.13 -11.45
CA LYS A 501 0.54 -29.26 -10.94
C LYS A 501 0.39 -28.29 -9.78
N GLY A 502 -0.34 -27.20 -9.97
CA GLY A 502 -0.74 -26.35 -8.84
C GLY A 502 -2.16 -25.79 -8.99
N PRO A 503 -2.69 -25.19 -7.92
CA PRO A 503 -4.09 -24.81 -7.80
C PRO A 503 -4.34 -23.43 -8.41
N TRP A 504 -4.12 -23.27 -9.71
CA TRP A 504 -4.42 -22.01 -10.42
C TRP A 504 -5.55 -22.20 -11.43
N ALA A 505 -6.48 -21.25 -11.44
CA ALA A 505 -7.60 -21.24 -12.38
C ALA A 505 -7.14 -20.89 -13.79
N ALA A 506 -7.89 -21.35 -14.79
CA ALA A 506 -7.71 -20.88 -16.17
C ALA A 506 -8.03 -19.38 -16.22
N GLY A 507 -7.12 -18.58 -16.80
CA GLY A 507 -7.26 -17.12 -16.89
C GLY A 507 -6.46 -16.31 -15.86
N GLY A 508 -5.81 -16.96 -14.88
CA GLY A 508 -4.97 -16.26 -13.91
C GLY A 508 -3.67 -15.69 -14.47
N SER A 509 -3.18 -14.58 -13.90
CA SER A 509 -1.95 -13.88 -14.29
C SER A 509 -0.72 -14.41 -13.54
N PHE A 510 -0.44 -15.72 -13.65
CA PHE A 510 0.64 -16.36 -12.90
C PHE A 510 1.98 -16.41 -13.65
N PHE A 511 3.06 -16.20 -12.92
CA PHE A 511 4.44 -16.34 -13.40
C PHE A 511 5.27 -17.10 -12.37
N GLU A 512 6.15 -17.99 -12.83
CA GLU A 512 7.01 -18.77 -11.94
C GLU A 512 7.95 -17.87 -11.14
N VAL A 513 8.30 -18.31 -9.92
CA VAL A 513 9.43 -17.75 -9.20
C VAL A 513 10.70 -18.06 -10.01
N THR A 514 11.42 -17.02 -10.41
CA THR A 514 12.57 -17.14 -11.31
C THR A 514 13.87 -16.79 -10.61
N VAL A 515 14.91 -17.60 -10.81
CA VAL A 515 16.28 -17.28 -10.37
C VAL A 515 17.22 -17.38 -11.57
N LEU A 516 17.98 -16.32 -11.80
CA LEU A 516 18.97 -16.20 -12.88
C LEU A 516 20.37 -16.04 -12.28
N ASP A 517 21.33 -16.81 -12.80
CA ASP A 517 22.76 -16.54 -12.63
C ASP A 517 23.21 -15.59 -13.74
N CYS A 518 23.59 -14.37 -13.37
CA CYS A 518 23.89 -13.27 -14.28
C CYS A 518 25.40 -12.96 -14.34
N ARG A 519 26.29 -13.88 -13.91
CA ARG A 519 27.74 -13.64 -13.92
C ARG A 519 28.31 -13.38 -15.31
N GLU A 520 27.79 -14.06 -16.32
CA GLU A 520 28.21 -13.94 -17.73
C GLU A 520 27.26 -13.07 -18.57
N MET A 521 26.30 -12.39 -17.92
CA MET A 521 25.31 -11.58 -18.62
C MET A 521 25.88 -10.24 -19.08
N ALA A 522 25.56 -9.83 -20.30
CA ALA A 522 25.97 -8.55 -20.87
C ALA A 522 25.42 -7.36 -20.07
N ALA A 523 26.23 -6.30 -19.97
CA ALA A 523 25.92 -5.11 -19.17
C ALA A 523 24.73 -4.27 -19.69
N ASP A 524 24.27 -4.52 -20.92
CA ASP A 524 23.13 -3.84 -21.55
C ASP A 524 21.80 -4.61 -21.40
N ALA A 525 21.79 -5.73 -20.65
CA ALA A 525 20.57 -6.47 -20.34
C ALA A 525 19.57 -5.60 -19.55
N ARG A 526 18.29 -5.71 -19.90
CA ARG A 526 17.21 -4.86 -19.35
C ARG A 526 17.05 -5.03 -17.84
N VAL A 527 17.23 -6.25 -17.33
CA VAL A 527 17.09 -6.59 -15.91
C VAL A 527 18.10 -5.87 -14.98
N LEU A 528 19.19 -5.32 -15.53
CA LEU A 528 20.12 -4.48 -14.77
C LEU A 528 19.59 -3.06 -14.58
N ARG A 529 18.81 -2.53 -15.54
CA ARG A 529 18.41 -1.11 -15.58
C ARG A 529 16.96 -0.87 -15.24
N GLU A 530 16.08 -1.78 -15.66
CA GLU A 530 14.65 -1.69 -15.45
C GLU A 530 14.22 -2.26 -14.09
N GLU A 531 13.14 -1.69 -13.54
CA GLU A 531 12.41 -2.30 -12.43
C GLU A 531 11.71 -3.57 -12.92
N LEU A 532 11.98 -4.69 -12.23
CA LEU A 532 11.47 -6.01 -12.62
C LEU A 532 9.99 -6.17 -12.28
N PHE A 533 9.61 -5.72 -11.08
CA PHE A 533 8.23 -5.72 -10.57
C PHE A 533 7.53 -7.09 -10.71
N GLY A 534 8.27 -8.15 -10.40
CA GLY A 534 7.83 -9.54 -10.48
C GLY A 534 8.79 -10.47 -9.73
N PRO A 535 8.52 -11.78 -9.66
CA PRO A 535 9.20 -12.73 -8.78
C PRO A 535 10.52 -13.23 -9.40
N ILE A 536 11.32 -12.31 -9.96
CA ILE A 536 12.58 -12.58 -10.67
C ILE A 536 13.77 -12.15 -9.81
N VAL A 537 14.68 -13.08 -9.52
CA VAL A 537 15.94 -12.82 -8.81
C VAL A 537 17.10 -12.91 -9.80
N CYS A 538 17.88 -11.84 -9.90
CA CYS A 538 19.10 -11.79 -10.70
C CYS A 538 20.32 -11.77 -9.78
N LEU A 539 21.16 -12.81 -9.85
CA LEU A 539 22.36 -12.98 -9.03
C LEU A 539 23.61 -12.56 -9.81
N TYR A 540 24.37 -11.62 -9.25
CA TYR A 540 25.60 -11.07 -9.81
C TYR A 540 26.76 -11.29 -8.83
N GLU A 541 27.97 -11.38 -9.35
CA GLU A 541 29.18 -11.50 -8.55
C GLU A 541 29.86 -10.14 -8.34
N PHE A 542 30.56 -10.00 -7.22
CA PHE A 542 31.53 -8.93 -6.95
C PHE A 542 32.69 -9.44 -6.09
N GLU A 543 33.77 -8.67 -6.04
CA GLU A 543 34.99 -9.00 -5.30
C GLU A 543 35.33 -7.98 -4.19
N THR A 544 35.15 -6.69 -4.45
CA THR A 544 35.55 -5.63 -3.51
C THR A 544 34.36 -4.83 -3.01
N GLU A 545 34.51 -4.20 -1.84
CA GLU A 545 33.48 -3.33 -1.27
C GLU A 545 33.25 -2.09 -2.16
N GLU A 546 34.33 -1.57 -2.74
CA GLU A 546 34.32 -0.43 -3.66
C GLU A 546 33.56 -0.77 -4.95
N GLU A 547 33.81 -1.95 -5.52
CA GLU A 547 33.05 -2.46 -6.67
C GLU A 547 31.57 -2.63 -6.33
N ALA A 548 31.25 -3.22 -5.18
CA ALA A 548 29.87 -3.40 -4.75
C ALA A 548 29.15 -2.05 -4.63
N ALA A 549 29.77 -1.06 -4.01
CA ALA A 549 29.21 0.28 -3.88
C ALA A 549 28.99 0.94 -5.25
N ALA A 550 29.98 0.84 -6.16
CA ALA A 550 29.87 1.37 -7.51
C ALA A 550 28.69 0.73 -8.27
N LYS A 551 28.58 -0.60 -8.27
CA LYS A 551 27.47 -1.31 -8.92
C LYS A 551 26.12 -0.97 -8.29
N CYS A 552 26.04 -0.86 -6.97
CA CYS A 552 24.81 -0.46 -6.29
C CYS A 552 24.33 0.92 -6.74
N ASN A 553 25.26 1.87 -6.86
CA ASN A 553 25.00 3.26 -7.19
C ASN A 553 24.81 3.51 -8.70
N ASP A 554 25.22 2.58 -9.57
CA ASP A 554 24.98 2.60 -11.01
C ASP A 554 23.52 2.28 -11.35
N SER A 555 22.64 3.19 -10.94
CA SER A 555 21.22 3.18 -11.23
C SER A 555 20.67 4.61 -11.11
N GLU A 556 19.72 4.95 -11.99
CA GLU A 556 18.92 6.17 -11.83
C GLU A 556 18.02 6.11 -10.59
N ALA A 557 17.69 4.90 -10.12
CA ALA A 557 16.90 4.67 -8.93
C ALA A 557 17.76 4.81 -7.66
N GLY A 558 17.11 5.17 -6.55
CA GLY A 558 17.73 5.36 -5.25
C GLY A 558 16.73 5.24 -4.11
N LEU A 559 15.81 4.26 -4.19
CA LEU A 559 14.76 4.08 -3.17
C LEU A 559 15.28 3.33 -1.95
N ALA A 560 15.50 2.03 -2.09
CA ALA A 560 15.95 1.14 -1.02
C ALA A 560 17.20 0.36 -1.43
N ALA A 561 18.01 -0.02 -0.45
CA ALA A 561 19.11 -0.96 -0.59
C ALA A 561 19.17 -1.90 0.62
N TYR A 562 19.69 -3.10 0.41
CA TYR A 562 19.87 -4.11 1.45
C TYR A 562 21.31 -4.62 1.41
N PHE A 563 21.90 -4.89 2.55
CA PHE A 563 23.14 -5.65 2.57
C PHE A 563 23.36 -6.42 3.87
N TYR A 564 24.17 -7.48 3.75
CA TYR A 564 24.45 -8.42 4.83
C TYR A 564 25.95 -8.50 5.09
N THR A 565 26.34 -8.35 6.35
CA THR A 565 27.73 -8.41 6.82
C THR A 565 27.78 -8.61 8.35
N GLN A 566 28.81 -9.30 8.85
CA GLN A 566 29.09 -9.38 10.29
C GLN A 566 29.98 -8.24 10.80
N SER A 567 30.61 -7.47 9.92
CA SER A 567 31.46 -6.34 10.31
C SER A 567 30.64 -5.09 10.63
N ALA A 568 30.63 -4.68 11.89
CA ALA A 568 29.99 -3.43 12.32
C ALA A 568 30.60 -2.18 11.64
N GLY A 569 31.93 -2.19 11.41
CA GLY A 569 32.60 -1.11 10.69
C GLY A 569 32.15 -1.00 9.23
N ARG A 570 31.97 -2.14 8.56
CA ARG A 570 31.41 -2.18 7.20
C ARG A 570 29.95 -1.74 7.20
N ALA A 571 29.16 -2.17 8.19
CA ALA A 571 27.76 -1.78 8.30
C ALA A 571 27.57 -0.26 8.27
N VAL A 572 28.35 0.49 9.04
CA VAL A 572 28.24 1.96 9.05
C VAL A 572 28.79 2.56 7.75
N ARG A 573 30.00 2.17 7.34
CA ARG A 573 30.67 2.77 6.17
C ARG A 573 29.92 2.49 4.86
N PHE A 574 29.54 1.24 4.61
CA PHE A 574 28.87 0.86 3.37
C PHE A 574 27.48 1.50 3.27
N ALA A 575 26.75 1.61 4.39
CA ALA A 575 25.47 2.32 4.41
C ALA A 575 25.60 3.79 4.00
N GLN A 576 26.70 4.47 4.36
CA GLN A 576 26.97 5.85 3.97
C GLN A 576 27.37 6.00 2.50
N LEU A 577 27.94 4.96 1.89
CA LEU A 577 28.32 4.95 0.47
C LEU A 577 27.12 4.76 -0.46
N LEU A 578 26.05 4.13 0.03
CA LEU A 578 24.87 3.82 -0.78
C LEU A 578 24.01 5.06 -1.02
N GLN A 579 23.76 5.36 -2.29
CA GLN A 579 22.92 6.46 -2.73
C GLN A 579 21.45 6.01 -2.81
N CYS A 580 20.89 5.65 -1.65
CA CYS A 580 19.49 5.25 -1.49
C CYS A 580 18.86 6.00 -0.31
N GLY A 581 17.55 6.23 -0.38
CA GLY A 581 16.83 6.88 0.72
C GLY A 581 16.59 5.98 1.93
N MET A 582 16.58 4.65 1.73
CA MET A 582 16.43 3.65 2.78
C MET A 582 17.50 2.56 2.64
N VAL A 583 18.12 2.16 3.76
CA VAL A 583 19.18 1.14 3.76
C VAL A 583 18.93 0.13 4.87
N GLY A 584 18.85 -1.15 4.50
CA GLY A 584 18.63 -2.27 5.41
C GLY A 584 19.90 -3.06 5.63
N VAL A 585 20.34 -3.17 6.88
CA VAL A 585 21.52 -3.94 7.25
C VAL A 585 21.09 -5.19 8.00
N ASN A 586 21.43 -6.37 7.47
CA ASN A 586 21.07 -7.66 8.05
C ASN A 586 19.55 -7.82 8.30
N THR A 587 18.71 -7.21 7.45
CA THR A 587 17.24 -7.31 7.53
C THR A 587 16.62 -7.30 6.14
N GLY A 588 15.56 -8.10 5.94
CA GLY A 588 14.72 -8.09 4.75
C GLY A 588 13.51 -7.16 4.86
N THR A 589 13.30 -6.52 6.01
CA THR A 589 12.16 -5.64 6.29
C THR A 589 12.66 -4.25 6.67
N LEU A 590 12.24 -3.25 5.89
CA LEU A 590 12.71 -1.86 5.99
C LEU A 590 11.65 -0.85 6.41
N SER A 591 10.37 -1.21 6.28
CA SER A 591 9.30 -0.24 6.21
C SER A 591 8.34 -0.42 7.37
N SER A 592 8.16 0.65 8.14
CA SER A 592 7.17 0.81 9.20
C SER A 592 6.62 2.25 9.16
N CYS A 593 5.60 2.56 9.94
CA CYS A 593 4.98 3.88 9.91
C CYS A 593 5.83 4.99 10.55
N GLU A 594 6.78 4.63 11.40
CA GLU A 594 7.67 5.52 12.15
C GLU A 594 8.92 5.94 11.35
N VAL A 595 9.29 5.14 10.36
CA VAL A 595 10.50 5.31 9.55
C VAL A 595 10.18 6.14 8.30
N PRO A 596 11.04 7.09 7.90
CA PRO A 596 10.83 7.84 6.68
C PRO A 596 10.97 6.92 5.47
N PHE A 597 9.90 6.81 4.71
CA PHE A 597 9.84 6.08 3.45
C PHE A 597 10.04 7.07 2.32
N GLY A 598 11.08 6.91 1.53
CA GLY A 598 11.23 7.67 0.30
C GLY A 598 12.58 7.58 -0.33
N GLY A 599 12.64 7.86 -1.62
CA GLY A 599 13.84 7.73 -2.43
C GLY A 599 14.66 9.00 -2.60
N ILE A 600 15.79 8.85 -3.29
CA ILE A 600 16.54 9.94 -3.90
C ILE A 600 16.69 9.66 -5.40
N LYS A 601 17.40 10.54 -6.13
CA LYS A 601 17.58 10.44 -7.59
C LYS A 601 16.21 10.38 -8.31
N ALA A 602 16.04 9.48 -9.28
CA ALA A 602 14.79 9.31 -10.02
C ALA A 602 13.74 8.49 -9.27
N SER A 603 14.04 7.96 -8.08
CA SER A 603 13.04 7.33 -7.20
C SER A 603 12.16 8.34 -6.47
N GLY A 604 12.43 9.64 -6.62
CA GLY A 604 11.49 10.70 -6.28
C GLY A 604 11.96 11.64 -5.17
N MET A 605 11.01 12.27 -4.49
CA MET A 605 11.23 13.35 -3.52
C MET A 605 10.09 13.47 -2.51
N GLY A 606 10.38 14.03 -1.35
CA GLY A 606 9.48 13.99 -0.20
C GLY A 606 9.67 12.72 0.63
N ARG A 607 8.93 12.58 1.72
CA ARG A 607 8.97 11.40 2.59
C ARG A 607 7.57 11.05 3.04
N GLU A 608 7.22 9.79 2.92
CA GLU A 608 6.01 9.25 3.52
C GLU A 608 6.32 8.51 4.83
N GLY A 609 5.36 8.46 5.75
CA GLY A 609 5.62 7.95 7.10
C GLY A 609 6.54 8.86 7.93
N SER A 610 6.85 8.40 9.14
CA SER A 610 7.57 9.17 10.15
C SER A 610 6.89 10.49 10.51
N ALA A 611 7.54 11.28 11.38
CA ALA A 611 7.14 12.66 11.61
C ALA A 611 7.38 13.54 10.36
N LEU A 612 8.35 13.16 9.52
CA LEU A 612 8.73 13.91 8.32
C LEU A 612 7.62 13.99 7.28
N ALA A 613 6.72 13.01 7.19
CA ALA A 613 5.61 13.09 6.24
C ALA A 613 4.70 14.29 6.48
N LEU A 614 4.51 14.73 7.73
CA LEU A 614 3.68 15.89 8.02
C LEU A 614 4.28 17.20 7.49
N ASP A 615 5.61 17.28 7.33
CA ASP A 615 6.26 18.43 6.73
C ASP A 615 5.88 18.60 5.26
N ASP A 616 5.73 17.50 4.52
CA ASP A 616 5.29 17.55 3.12
C ASP A 616 3.87 18.09 2.99
N TYR A 617 3.02 17.88 4.00
CA TYR A 617 1.63 18.36 4.04
C TYR A 617 1.43 19.70 4.77
N THR A 618 2.50 20.37 5.18
CA THR A 618 2.44 21.68 5.84
C THR A 618 3.39 22.72 5.25
N SER A 619 3.03 23.99 5.38
CA SER A 619 3.93 25.12 5.16
C SER A 619 4.46 25.62 6.50
N THR A 620 5.75 25.93 6.55
CA THR A 620 6.34 26.59 7.73
C THR A 620 6.25 28.10 7.52
N LYS A 621 5.49 28.79 8.38
CA LYS A 621 5.37 30.25 8.38
C LYS A 621 6.19 30.83 9.52
N PHE A 622 7.04 31.80 9.22
CA PHE A 622 7.76 32.60 10.21
C PHE A 622 6.92 33.79 10.67
N VAL A 623 6.90 34.03 11.97
CA VAL A 623 6.26 35.18 12.61
C VAL A 623 7.29 35.89 13.46
N ALA A 624 7.44 37.19 13.24
CA ALA A 624 8.22 38.09 14.07
C ALA A 624 7.31 39.19 14.62
N ILE A 625 7.31 39.34 15.94
CA ILE A 625 6.57 40.39 16.63
C ILE A 625 7.60 41.31 17.28
N GLN A 626 7.57 42.60 16.95
CA GLN A 626 8.38 43.60 17.63
C GLN A 626 7.88 43.74 19.07
N THR A 627 8.76 43.53 20.04
CA THR A 627 8.47 43.67 21.47
C THR A 627 9.22 44.89 22.00
N GLY A 628 8.49 45.94 22.37
CA GLY A 628 9.05 47.20 22.91
C GLY A 628 8.75 48.45 22.09
N LEU A 629 7.48 48.67 21.73
CA LEU A 629 6.98 50.01 21.37
C LEU A 629 6.73 50.84 22.65
#